data_AF-A0A5D8YDW7-F1
#
_entry.id   AF-A0A5D8YDW7-F1
#
_cell.length_a   1.000
_cell.length_b   1.000
_cell.length_c   1.000
_cell.angle_alpha   90.00
_cell.angle_beta   90.00
_cell.angle_gamma   90.00
#
_symmetry.space_group_name_H-M   'P 1'
#
loop_
_entity.id
_entity.type
_entity.pdbx_description
1 polymer ?
#
loop_
_entity_poly.entity_id
_entity_poly.type
_entity_poly.pdbx_seq_one_letter_code
_entity_poly.pdbx_strand_id
1 'polypeptide(L)'
;MSAWLFDLGNTRLKCAPLVAGVVGTVHALPHADFVDGLDSVLPERFDVAFVASVASDGLRVALLDALVRRCSRIELARTQAHFDGLRIAYATPARLGVDRFLAMLGARRHVPGPVLVCGIGTALTLDLVDGDGHHLGGRIAPSPQLMREALHARAPQLP
;
A
#
# COMPACT_ATOMS: atom_id res chain seq x y z
N MET A 1 4.87 -0.58 -23.56
CA MET A 1 5.59 -0.51 -22.27
C MET A 1 4.88 -1.45 -21.31
N SER A 2 5.54 -2.49 -20.82
CA SER A 2 5.00 -3.42 -19.82
C SER A 2 5.33 -2.91 -18.41
N ALA A 3 4.29 -2.70 -17.60
CA ALA A 3 4.44 -2.18 -16.25
C ALA A 3 3.83 -3.12 -15.22
N TRP A 4 4.39 -3.11 -14.02
CA TRP A 4 3.87 -3.86 -12.87
C TRP A 4 3.78 -2.96 -11.65
N LEU A 5 2.73 -3.18 -10.86
CA LEU A 5 2.48 -2.51 -9.59
C LEU A 5 2.88 -3.44 -8.45
N PHE A 6 3.48 -2.88 -7.41
CA PHE A 6 3.88 -3.59 -6.20
C PHE A 6 3.44 -2.81 -4.96
N ASP A 7 2.66 -3.45 -4.09
CA ASP A 7 2.25 -2.97 -2.77
C ASP A 7 2.90 -3.88 -1.71
N LEU A 8 4.05 -3.46 -1.19
CA LEU A 8 4.79 -4.17 -0.15
C LEU A 8 4.37 -3.65 1.23
N GLY A 9 3.29 -4.24 1.75
CA GLY A 9 2.73 -3.94 3.07
C GLY A 9 3.44 -4.68 4.21
N ASN A 10 2.91 -4.60 5.44
CA ASN A 10 3.54 -5.23 6.61
C ASN A 10 3.37 -6.76 6.70
N THR A 11 2.41 -7.34 5.98
CA THR A 11 2.07 -8.76 6.11
C THR A 11 2.31 -9.58 4.84
N ARG A 12 2.24 -8.94 3.67
CA ARG A 12 2.35 -9.60 2.37
C ARG A 12 2.77 -8.59 1.31
N LEU A 13 3.38 -9.08 0.25
CA LEU A 13 3.53 -8.37 -1.01
C LEU A 13 2.28 -8.61 -1.86
N LYS A 14 1.74 -7.56 -2.48
CA LYS A 14 0.80 -7.69 -3.58
C LYS A 14 1.43 -7.16 -4.85
N CYS A 15 1.17 -7.81 -5.97
CA CYS A 15 1.59 -7.31 -7.28
C CYS A 15 0.56 -7.61 -8.37
N ALA A 16 0.56 -6.78 -9.41
CA ALA A 16 -0.32 -6.95 -10.56
C ALA A 16 0.29 -6.31 -11.81
N PRO A 17 0.06 -6.87 -13.01
CA PRO A 17 0.42 -6.20 -14.26
C PRO A 17 -0.47 -4.98 -14.47
N LEU A 18 0.10 -3.92 -15.05
CA LEU A 18 -0.61 -2.73 -15.50
C LEU A 18 -0.62 -2.73 -17.03
N VAL A 19 -1.81 -2.94 -17.62
CA VAL A 19 -1.99 -3.02 -19.07
C VAL A 19 -2.91 -1.90 -19.51
N ALA A 20 -2.41 -0.98 -20.34
CA ALA A 20 -3.17 0.17 -20.84
C ALA A 20 -3.88 0.99 -19.74
N GLY A 21 -3.24 1.14 -18.57
CA GLY A 21 -3.79 1.86 -17.42
C GLY A 21 -4.78 1.05 -16.56
N VAL A 22 -5.06 -0.21 -16.93
CA VAL A 22 -5.94 -1.10 -16.19
C VAL A 22 -5.10 -2.09 -15.38
N VAL A 23 -5.46 -2.25 -14.10
CA VAL A 23 -4.84 -3.24 -13.21
C VAL A 23 -5.36 -4.62 -13.57
N GLY A 24 -4.45 -5.56 -13.87
CA GLY A 24 -4.79 -6.95 -14.13
C GLY A 24 -5.00 -7.76 -12.84
N THR A 25 -4.83 -9.08 -12.94
CA THR A 25 -4.96 -9.99 -11.80
C THR A 25 -3.98 -9.62 -10.68
N VAL A 26 -4.51 -9.50 -9.46
CA VAL A 26 -3.72 -9.23 -8.26
C VAL A 26 -3.24 -10.55 -7.68
N HIS A 27 -1.93 -10.67 -7.51
CA HIS A 27 -1.26 -11.75 -6.81
C HIS A 27 -0.86 -11.28 -5.42
N ALA A 28 -1.03 -12.13 -4.42
CA ALA A 28 -0.64 -11.84 -3.04
C ALA A 28 0.32 -12.92 -2.54
N LEU A 29 1.52 -12.51 -2.14
CA LEU A 29 2.61 -13.40 -1.72
C LEU A 29 2.97 -13.13 -0.26
N PRO A 30 3.02 -14.16 0.61
CA PRO A 30 3.42 -14.00 2.00
C PRO A 30 4.90 -13.60 2.11
N HIS A 31 5.28 -12.83 3.13
CA HIS A 31 6.66 -12.36 3.28
C HIS A 31 7.72 -13.46 3.41
N ALA A 32 7.34 -14.62 3.95
CA ALA A 32 8.28 -15.73 4.12
C ALA A 32 8.91 -16.15 2.78
N ASP A 33 8.10 -16.16 1.72
CA ASP A 33 8.46 -16.80 0.44
C ASP A 33 8.24 -15.87 -0.77
N PHE A 34 8.04 -14.56 -0.55
CA PHE A 34 7.61 -13.69 -1.65
C PHE A 34 8.65 -13.61 -2.77
N VAL A 35 9.95 -13.66 -2.45
CA VAL A 35 11.02 -13.56 -3.45
C VAL A 35 10.96 -14.73 -4.43
N ASP A 36 10.84 -15.95 -3.90
CA ASP A 36 10.71 -17.17 -4.72
C ASP A 36 9.34 -17.20 -5.43
N GLY A 37 8.30 -16.74 -4.75
CA GLY A 37 6.96 -16.62 -5.33
C GLY A 37 6.90 -15.68 -6.55
N LEU A 38 7.77 -14.68 -6.65
CA LEU A 38 7.80 -13.76 -7.80
C LEU A 38 8.13 -14.46 -9.11
N ASP A 39 8.91 -15.55 -9.10
CA ASP A 39 9.23 -16.32 -10.32
C ASP A 39 8.00 -16.98 -10.94
N SER A 40 7.00 -17.32 -10.12
CA SER A 40 5.75 -17.92 -10.59
C SER A 40 4.73 -16.91 -11.11
N VAL A 41 4.95 -15.62 -10.84
CA VAL A 41 3.97 -14.55 -11.10
C VAL A 41 4.46 -13.57 -12.16
N LEU A 42 5.73 -13.17 -12.08
CA LEU A 42 6.29 -12.14 -12.95
C LEU A 42 6.78 -12.73 -14.28
N PRO A 43 6.71 -11.97 -15.38
CA PRO A 43 7.42 -12.32 -16.60
C PRO A 43 8.93 -12.24 -16.38
N GLU A 44 9.70 -12.91 -17.25
CA GLU A 44 11.16 -12.88 -17.22
C GLU A 44 11.71 -11.43 -17.30
N ARG A 45 11.08 -10.59 -18.13
CA ARG A 45 11.40 -9.17 -18.24
C ARG A 45 10.16 -8.29 -18.40
N PHE A 46 10.23 -7.07 -17.88
CA PHE A 46 9.25 -6.00 -18.10
C PHE A 46 9.90 -4.62 -18.01
N ASP A 47 9.22 -3.55 -18.40
CA ASP A 47 9.85 -2.23 -18.51
C ASP A 47 9.94 -1.48 -17.17
N VAL A 48 8.82 -1.40 -16.43
CA VAL A 48 8.72 -0.53 -15.25
C VAL A 48 8.06 -1.24 -14.06
N ALA A 49 8.69 -1.15 -12.88
CA ALA A 49 8.10 -1.51 -11.60
C ALA A 49 7.70 -0.25 -10.82
N PHE A 50 6.41 -0.06 -10.54
CA PHE A 50 5.94 0.96 -9.59
C PHE A 50 5.78 0.34 -8.22
N VAL A 51 6.50 0.83 -7.22
CA VAL A 51 6.59 0.22 -5.89
C VAL A 51 6.11 1.20 -4.83
N ALA A 52 5.08 0.79 -4.10
CA ALA A 52 4.68 1.38 -2.81
C ALA A 52 5.11 0.42 -1.70
N SER A 53 5.69 0.95 -0.62
CA SER A 53 6.11 0.12 0.51
C SER A 53 6.00 0.84 1.83
N VAL A 54 5.45 0.12 2.81
CA VAL A 54 5.43 0.48 4.24
C VAL A 54 6.07 -0.62 5.11
N ALA A 55 6.72 -1.59 4.47
CA ALA A 55 7.41 -2.69 5.13
C ALA A 55 8.79 -2.26 5.66
N SER A 56 9.45 -3.18 6.38
CA SER A 56 10.81 -2.97 6.88
C SER A 56 11.82 -2.75 5.74
N ASP A 57 12.91 -2.05 6.05
CA ASP A 57 13.97 -1.80 5.08
C ASP A 57 14.55 -3.09 4.50
N GLY A 58 14.67 -4.16 5.31
CA GLY A 58 15.15 -5.46 4.84
C GLY A 58 14.26 -6.09 3.76
N LEU A 59 12.94 -6.08 3.96
CA LEU A 59 12.00 -6.58 2.96
C LEU A 59 12.00 -5.71 1.70
N ARG A 60 12.12 -4.38 1.86
CA ARG A 60 12.21 -3.46 0.73
C ARG A 60 13.45 -3.71 -0.11
N VAL A 61 14.61 -3.89 0.51
CA VAL A 61 15.87 -4.23 -0.19
C VAL A 61 15.73 -5.55 -0.95
N ALA A 62 15.21 -6.60 -0.30
CA ALA A 62 15.00 -7.90 -0.95
C ALA A 62 14.09 -7.81 -2.19
N LEU A 63 13.00 -7.03 -2.12
CA LEU A 63 12.15 -6.78 -3.28
C LEU A 63 12.91 -6.04 -4.39
N LEU A 64 13.61 -4.96 -4.06
CA LEU A 64 14.34 -4.17 -5.04
C LEU A 64 15.41 -5.00 -5.75
N ASP A 65 16.16 -5.82 -5.03
CA ASP A 65 17.16 -6.72 -5.61
C ASP A 65 16.52 -7.71 -6.59
N ALA A 66 15.35 -8.26 -6.25
CA ALA A 66 14.60 -9.14 -7.14
C ALA A 66 14.11 -8.42 -8.40
N LEU A 67 13.68 -7.15 -8.29
CA LEU A 67 13.14 -6.38 -9.41
C LEU A 67 14.23 -5.86 -10.36
N VAL A 68 15.40 -5.47 -9.85
CA VAL A 68 16.53 -4.96 -10.67
C VAL A 68 16.96 -5.98 -11.73
N ARG A 69 16.80 -7.28 -11.46
CA ARG A 69 17.12 -8.34 -12.43
C ARG A 69 16.08 -8.51 -13.54
N ARG A 70 14.86 -7.99 -13.35
CA ARG A 70 13.69 -8.25 -14.21
C ARG A 70 13.16 -7.01 -14.92
N CYS A 71 13.51 -5.80 -14.48
CA CYS A 71 13.01 -4.57 -15.08
C CYS A 71 14.06 -3.51 -15.35
N SER A 72 13.77 -2.67 -16.33
CA SER A 72 14.65 -1.58 -16.78
C SER A 72 14.58 -0.37 -15.84
N ARG A 73 13.44 -0.16 -15.18
CA ARG A 73 13.22 0.99 -14.29
C ARG A 73 12.37 0.61 -13.08
N ILE A 74 12.77 1.12 -11.92
CA ILE A 74 11.98 1.04 -10.69
C ILE A 74 11.59 2.46 -10.26
N GLU A 75 10.31 2.67 -10.00
CA GLU A 75 9.77 3.92 -9.49
C GLU A 75 9.17 3.71 -8.10
N LEU A 76 9.75 4.40 -7.12
CA LEU A 76 9.29 4.34 -5.73
C LEU A 76 8.26 5.43 -5.49
N ALA A 77 7.02 5.02 -5.18
CA ALA A 77 6.01 5.93 -4.69
C ALA A 77 6.44 6.49 -3.33
N ARG A 78 6.22 7.81 -3.14
CA ARG A 78 6.48 8.50 -1.87
C ARG A 78 5.35 9.47 -1.58
N THR A 79 5.02 9.60 -0.30
CA THR A 79 4.09 10.62 0.16
C THR A 79 4.69 12.01 -0.08
N GLN A 80 3.93 12.86 -0.75
CA GLN A 80 4.29 14.26 -1.00
C GLN A 80 3.41 15.19 -0.15
N ALA A 81 3.90 16.39 0.16
CA ALA A 81 3.13 17.37 0.92
C ALA A 81 1.85 17.81 0.17
N HIS A 82 1.96 17.92 -1.15
CA HIS A 82 0.87 18.25 -2.06
C HIS A 82 1.05 17.47 -3.37
N PHE A 83 -0.02 16.84 -3.86
CA PHE A 83 -0.04 16.14 -5.15
C PHE A 83 -1.47 15.97 -5.65
N ASP A 84 -1.72 16.26 -6.93
CA ASP A 84 -3.01 16.04 -7.60
C ASP A 84 -4.22 16.55 -6.78
N GLY A 85 -4.09 17.78 -6.25
CA GLY A 85 -5.10 18.43 -5.43
C GLY A 85 -5.21 17.92 -3.98
N LEU A 86 -4.48 16.87 -3.58
CA LEU A 86 -4.40 16.39 -2.19
C LEU A 86 -3.28 17.09 -1.42
N ARG A 87 -3.59 17.67 -0.25
CA ARG A 87 -2.63 18.30 0.66
C ARG A 87 -2.61 17.57 2.00
N ILE A 88 -1.41 17.19 2.47
CA ILE A 88 -1.21 16.34 3.65
C ILE A 88 -1.05 17.18 4.93
N ALA A 89 -1.89 16.92 5.94
CA ALA A 89 -1.84 17.64 7.23
C ALA A 89 -0.65 17.29 8.14
N TYR A 90 0.08 16.22 7.88
CA TYR A 90 1.21 15.85 8.74
C TYR A 90 2.28 16.95 8.68
N ALA A 91 2.76 17.40 9.85
CA ALA A 91 3.87 18.35 9.94
C ALA A 91 5.12 17.86 9.18
N THR A 92 5.32 16.54 9.15
CA THR A 92 6.30 15.88 8.27
C THR A 92 5.56 14.92 7.34
N PRO A 93 5.20 15.35 6.11
CA PRO A 93 4.38 14.54 5.19
C PRO A 93 4.95 13.15 4.90
N ALA A 94 6.28 13.02 4.84
CA ALA A 94 6.97 11.75 4.63
C ALA A 94 6.72 10.69 5.72
N ARG A 95 6.17 11.06 6.89
CA ARG A 95 5.78 10.12 7.94
C ARG A 95 4.42 9.45 7.69
N LEU A 96 3.59 10.01 6.81
CA LEU A 96 2.35 9.36 6.42
C LEU A 96 2.69 8.21 5.45
N GLY A 97 2.19 7.01 5.77
CA GLY A 97 2.36 5.81 4.94
C GLY A 97 1.92 6.07 3.50
N VAL A 98 2.75 5.63 2.55
CA VAL A 98 2.50 5.85 1.12
C VAL A 98 1.25 5.08 0.64
N ASP A 99 0.93 3.97 1.29
CA ASP A 99 -0.31 3.22 1.08
C ASP A 99 -1.56 4.08 1.36
N ARG A 100 -1.58 4.77 2.50
CA ARG A 100 -2.67 5.69 2.90
C ARG A 100 -2.74 6.90 1.97
N PHE A 101 -1.59 7.44 1.58
CA PHE A 101 -1.50 8.52 0.61
C PHE A 101 -2.12 8.14 -0.74
N LEU A 102 -1.73 6.99 -1.30
CA LEU A 102 -2.27 6.49 -2.56
C LEU A 102 -3.76 6.12 -2.46
N ALA A 103 -4.20 5.60 -1.31
CA ALA A 103 -5.62 5.32 -1.06
C ALA A 103 -6.48 6.59 -1.08
N MET A 104 -6.00 7.68 -0.47
CA MET A 104 -6.68 8.99 -0.54
C MET A 104 -6.73 9.53 -1.96
N LEU A 105 -5.63 9.45 -2.73
CA LEU A 105 -5.61 9.86 -4.13
C LEU A 105 -6.61 9.07 -4.97
N GLY A 106 -6.63 7.75 -4.80
CA GLY A 106 -7.60 6.87 -5.46
C GLY A 106 -9.03 7.23 -5.10
N ALA A 107 -9.34 7.39 -3.81
CA ALA A 107 -10.68 7.74 -3.34
C ALA A 107 -11.19 9.05 -3.94
N ARG A 108 -10.36 10.10 -3.97
CA ARG A 108 -10.72 11.40 -4.53
C ARG A 108 -10.98 11.39 -6.03
N ARG A 109 -10.38 10.45 -6.76
CA ARG A 109 -10.65 10.28 -8.19
C ARG A 109 -12.02 9.64 -8.46
N HIS A 110 -12.58 8.95 -7.47
CA HIS A 110 -13.86 8.25 -7.59
C HIS A 110 -15.02 8.98 -6.90
N VAL A 111 -14.73 9.78 -5.87
CA VAL A 111 -15.75 10.46 -5.06
C VAL A 111 -15.50 11.97 -5.09
N PRO A 112 -16.45 12.78 -5.61
CA PRO A 112 -16.38 14.23 -5.47
C PRO A 112 -16.71 14.64 -4.03
N GLY A 113 -16.02 15.66 -3.52
CA GLY A 113 -16.27 16.22 -2.19
C GLY A 113 -15.55 15.50 -1.04
N PRO A 114 -15.98 15.72 0.22
CA PRO A 114 -15.33 15.16 1.40
C PRO A 114 -15.39 13.63 1.42
N VAL A 115 -14.31 12.99 1.85
CA VAL A 115 -14.21 11.52 1.92
C VAL A 115 -13.50 11.06 3.19
N LEU A 116 -14.05 10.02 3.82
CA LEU A 116 -13.39 9.25 4.87
C LEU A 116 -12.89 7.94 4.26
N VAL A 117 -11.58 7.75 4.21
CA VAL A 117 -10.95 6.52 3.72
C VAL A 117 -10.71 5.59 4.90
N CYS A 118 -11.34 4.42 4.86
CA CYS A 118 -11.20 3.37 5.87
C CYS A 118 -10.43 2.18 5.29
N GLY A 119 -9.20 1.97 5.75
CA GLY A 119 -8.39 0.80 5.41
C GLY A 119 -8.54 -0.27 6.50
N ILE A 120 -8.98 -1.47 6.13
CA ILE A 120 -9.08 -2.61 7.06
C ILE A 120 -8.11 -3.69 6.60
N GLY A 121 -6.91 -3.68 7.17
CA GLY A 121 -5.87 -4.67 6.91
C GLY A 121 -5.31 -5.23 8.21
N THR A 122 -3.98 -5.31 8.30
CA THR A 122 -3.28 -5.65 9.55
C THR A 122 -3.69 -4.71 10.69
N ALA A 123 -3.79 -3.41 10.40
CA ALA A 123 -4.38 -2.40 11.25
C ALA A 123 -5.62 -1.78 10.58
N LEU A 124 -6.47 -1.13 11.38
CA LEU A 124 -7.49 -0.21 10.90
C LEU A 124 -6.84 1.17 10.70
N THR A 125 -7.02 1.76 9.53
CA THR A 125 -6.62 3.16 9.24
C THR A 125 -7.84 3.98 8.86
N LEU A 126 -7.92 5.19 9.38
CA LEU A 126 -8.90 6.19 9.02
C LEU A 126 -8.16 7.43 8.54
N ASP A 127 -8.54 7.98 7.39
CA ASP A 127 -8.00 9.23 6.85
C ASP A 127 -9.14 10.09 6.33
N LEU A 128 -9.31 11.28 6.89
CA LEU A 128 -10.38 12.21 6.50
C LEU A 128 -9.82 13.26 5.55
N VAL A 129 -10.50 13.47 4.42
CA VAL A 129 -10.18 14.52 3.44
C VAL A 129 -11.40 15.39 3.23
N ASP A 130 -11.24 16.72 3.28
CA ASP A 130 -12.31 17.66 2.99
C ASP A 130 -12.60 17.77 1.47
N GLY A 131 -13.61 18.57 1.11
CA GLY A 131 -14.03 18.74 -0.28
C GLY A 131 -13.03 19.49 -1.16
N ASP A 132 -12.14 20.28 -0.55
CA ASP A 132 -11.19 21.09 -1.30
C ASP A 132 -9.93 20.30 -1.64
N GLY A 133 -9.49 19.41 -0.77
CA GLY A 133 -8.06 19.20 -0.80
C GLY A 133 -7.44 18.46 0.35
N HIS A 134 -7.94 18.76 1.52
CA HIS A 134 -7.12 18.78 2.70
C HIS A 134 -7.36 17.51 3.47
N HIS A 135 -6.33 16.69 3.53
CA HIS A 135 -6.27 15.65 4.53
C HIS A 135 -6.30 16.32 5.91
N LEU A 136 -7.32 16.04 6.71
CA LEU A 136 -7.54 16.62 8.05
C LEU A 136 -6.89 15.79 9.16
N GLY A 137 -6.07 14.82 8.78
CA GLY A 137 -5.47 13.84 9.69
C GLY A 137 -6.17 12.50 9.65
N GLY A 138 -5.65 11.58 10.45
CA GLY A 138 -6.10 10.20 10.46
C GLY A 138 -5.84 9.50 11.79
N ARG A 139 -6.37 8.28 11.90
CA ARG A 139 -6.22 7.40 13.06
C ARG A 139 -5.72 6.03 12.62
N ILE A 140 -4.90 5.41 13.45
CA ILE A 140 -4.52 4.01 13.35
C ILE A 140 -5.04 3.33 14.61
N ALA A 141 -5.73 2.21 14.42
CA ALA A 141 -6.28 1.40 15.50
C ALA A 141 -6.03 -0.09 15.19
N PRO A 142 -6.16 -0.99 16.19
CA PRO A 142 -6.16 -2.42 15.93
C PRO A 142 -7.22 -2.78 14.88
N SER A 143 -6.94 -3.72 13.99
CA SER A 143 -7.96 -4.28 13.12
C SER A 143 -8.98 -5.10 13.92
N PRO A 144 -10.20 -5.35 13.43
CA PRO A 144 -11.17 -6.21 14.12
C PRO A 144 -10.60 -7.58 14.49
N GLN A 145 -9.74 -8.14 13.63
CA GLN A 145 -9.03 -9.38 13.91
C GLN A 145 -8.10 -9.26 15.12
N LEU A 146 -7.25 -8.22 15.16
CA LEU A 146 -6.38 -7.97 16.31
C LEU A 146 -7.16 -7.68 17.59
N MET A 147 -8.30 -6.97 17.50
CA MET A 147 -9.17 -6.74 18.66
C MET A 147 -9.68 -8.06 19.23
N ARG A 148 -10.14 -8.99 18.37
CA ARG A 148 -10.61 -10.31 18.77
C ARG A 148 -9.50 -11.17 19.36
N GLU A 149 -8.33 -11.20 18.73
CA GLU A 149 -7.15 -11.91 19.26
C GLU A 149 -6.74 -11.37 20.64
N ALA A 150 -6.75 -10.05 20.82
CA ALA A 150 -6.45 -9.43 22.11
C ALA A 150 -7.49 -9.76 23.18
N LEU A 151 -8.78 -9.84 22.81
CA LEU A 151 -9.85 -10.24 23.73
C LEU A 151 -9.69 -11.71 24.14
N HIS A 152 -9.52 -12.64 23.20
CA HIS A 152 -9.30 -14.06 23.52
C HIS A 152 -8.07 -14.28 24.39
N ALA A 153 -6.97 -13.55 24.13
CA ALA A 153 -5.75 -13.67 24.92
C ALA A 153 -5.92 -13.23 26.39
N ARG A 154 -6.86 -12.31 26.68
CA ARG A 154 -7.08 -11.75 28.03
C ARG A 154 -8.31 -12.31 28.73
N ALA A 155 -9.30 -12.75 27.98
CA ALA A 155 -10.56 -13.28 28.47
C ALA A 155 -10.96 -14.51 27.63
N PRO A 156 -10.39 -15.69 27.91
CA PRO A 156 -10.54 -16.90 27.08
C PRO A 156 -11.98 -17.41 26.95
N GLN A 157 -12.89 -16.94 27.82
CA GLN A 157 -14.31 -17.28 27.80
C GLN A 157 -15.14 -16.38 26.87
N LEU A 158 -14.55 -15.30 26.33
CA LEU A 158 -15.20 -14.48 25.32
C LEU A 158 -15.04 -15.13 23.94
N PRO A 159 -16.11 -15.09 23.10
CA PRO A 159 -16.10 -15.65 21.76
C PRO A 159 -15.25 -14.84 20.77
#